data_AF-A9EWP1-F1
#
_entry.id   AF-A9EWP1-F1
#
_cell.length_a   1.000
_cell.length_b   1.000
_cell.length_c   1.000
_cell.angle_alpha   90.00
_cell.angle_beta   90.00
_cell.angle_gamma   90.00
#
_symmetry.space_group_name_H-M   'P 1'
#
loop_
_entity.id
_entity.type
_entity.pdbx_description
1 polymer ?
#
loop_
_entity_poly.entity_id
_entity_poly.type
_entity_poly.pdbx_seq_one_letter_code
_entity_poly.pdbx_strand_id
1 'polypeptide(L)'
;MNRRTAGLALSAFSALSLAASLANAGYDASASDLGFAGGSLVSSPATRRTIVIGNHFQLEVLGSNLLTTNRESLRALTTSPLSTKAFAYGTLHEALLDPNAQEVMQALVECALASDQSVSWAPTPEERAALAGGSGASAVFKDGFSWTPLEGLVKPSKDVSVWHGRAGLCPDWHTGAPSAACQELVSACLYARNNAFGVTVDISMEWGDLTPADPSGAAAPSPEALSAALADVERFPVREGAFFGNLLDPDALNEQAEVYLKKSKSAFSIVRPSLGEGELIYESAFVCHPEERSVLSALLASDRVCVPPKGTTVRGCLAQHVGACRGYARGEEALMGASYVCGPETSNPVTGRPVYDYCFAGGRVWENPITVFLAEECALTPAVCEYAEDWLPEVGDLPLSGLSSQDRCALFPASCSIVDRPFSELSPFTQPITADISLAPGSF
;
A
#
# COMPACT_ATOMS: atom_id res chain seq x y z
N MET A 1 41.70 -38.62 -23.36
CA MET A 1 41.26 -39.80 -22.56
C MET A 1 39.76 -39.63 -22.35
N ASN A 2 38.89 -40.31 -23.11
CA ASN A 2 38.18 -41.58 -22.75
C ASN A 2 37.45 -41.48 -21.39
N ARG A 3 36.19 -41.89 -21.18
CA ARG A 3 35.16 -42.61 -21.97
C ARG A 3 33.84 -42.51 -21.16
N ARG A 4 32.71 -42.38 -21.88
CA ARG A 4 31.41 -43.05 -21.70
C ARG A 4 31.04 -43.63 -20.32
N THR A 5 29.81 -43.33 -19.87
CA THR A 5 28.79 -44.36 -19.59
C THR A 5 27.39 -43.77 -19.58
N ALA A 6 26.49 -44.42 -20.33
CA ALA A 6 25.05 -44.23 -20.36
C ALA A 6 24.39 -45.26 -19.45
N GLY A 7 23.19 -44.95 -18.94
CA GLY A 7 22.34 -45.89 -18.21
C GLY A 7 20.85 -45.53 -18.38
N LEU A 8 20.17 -46.30 -19.21
CA LEU A 8 18.72 -46.35 -19.43
C LEU A 8 18.03 -47.17 -18.33
N ALA A 9 16.85 -46.76 -17.88
CA ALA A 9 15.78 -47.63 -17.35
C ALA A 9 14.44 -46.86 -17.42
N LEU A 10 13.60 -47.13 -18.42
CA LEU A 10 12.49 -48.11 -18.45
C LEU A 10 11.24 -47.70 -17.64
N SER A 11 10.21 -47.45 -18.44
CA SER A 11 8.80 -47.17 -18.19
C SER A 11 8.05 -48.27 -17.42
N ALA A 12 7.08 -47.86 -16.60
CA ALA A 12 5.89 -48.67 -16.30
C ALA A 12 4.67 -47.76 -16.14
N PHE A 13 3.83 -47.71 -17.18
CA PHE A 13 2.45 -47.24 -17.10
C PHE A 13 1.62 -48.38 -16.49
N SER A 14 0.83 -48.09 -15.45
CA SER A 14 -0.25 -48.96 -14.99
C SER A 14 -1.57 -48.21 -15.09
N ALA A 15 -2.33 -48.57 -16.13
CA ALA A 15 -3.74 -48.27 -16.24
C ALA A 15 -4.50 -49.30 -15.40
N LEU A 16 -5.36 -48.84 -14.48
CA LEU A 16 -6.43 -49.67 -13.93
C LEU A 16 -7.77 -49.06 -14.36
N SER A 17 -8.39 -49.74 -15.32
CA SER A 17 -9.82 -49.65 -15.59
C SER A 17 -10.54 -50.63 -14.67
N LEU A 18 -11.55 -50.16 -13.94
CA LEU A 18 -12.60 -51.01 -13.41
C LEU A 18 -13.95 -50.31 -13.65
N ALA A 19 -14.72 -50.88 -14.57
CA ALA A 19 -16.11 -50.57 -14.80
C ALA A 19 -16.97 -51.76 -14.35
N ALA A 20 -18.05 -51.42 -13.63
CA ALA A 20 -19.35 -52.07 -13.52
C ALA A 20 -19.46 -53.58 -13.17
N SER A 21 -20.21 -53.90 -12.10
CA SER A 21 -21.65 -54.18 -12.19
C SER A 21 -22.24 -54.76 -10.89
N LEU A 22 -23.58 -54.71 -10.81
CA LEU A 22 -24.56 -55.34 -9.90
C LEU A 22 -24.92 -54.56 -8.63
N ALA A 23 -26.17 -54.51 -8.17
CA ALA A 23 -27.52 -54.56 -8.75
C ALA A 23 -28.48 -54.32 -7.56
N ASN A 24 -29.56 -53.58 -7.82
CA ASN A 24 -30.87 -53.59 -7.16
C ASN A 24 -30.98 -53.91 -5.66
N ALA A 25 -31.39 -52.89 -4.90
CA ALA A 25 -32.43 -53.05 -3.89
C ALA A 25 -33.44 -51.91 -4.06
N GLY A 26 -34.68 -52.28 -4.38
CA GLY A 26 -35.77 -51.37 -4.67
C GLY A 26 -36.27 -50.64 -3.43
N TYR A 27 -36.63 -49.38 -3.62
CA TYR A 27 -37.55 -48.65 -2.77
C TYR A 27 -38.47 -47.84 -3.69
N ASP A 28 -39.76 -48.20 -3.66
CA ASP A 28 -40.84 -47.40 -4.20
C ASP A 28 -41.00 -46.13 -3.34
N ALA A 29 -40.77 -44.98 -3.94
CA ALA A 29 -41.19 -43.70 -3.40
C ALA A 29 -41.75 -42.82 -4.53
N SER A 30 -43.07 -42.82 -4.62
CA SER A 30 -43.96 -41.74 -5.05
C SER A 30 -43.28 -40.50 -5.66
N ALA A 31 -43.32 -40.42 -6.99
CA ALA A 31 -43.07 -39.21 -7.75
C ALA A 31 -44.31 -38.30 -7.70
N SER A 32 -44.24 -37.22 -6.91
CA SER A 32 -45.01 -35.97 -6.99
C SER A 32 -44.42 -35.03 -5.93
N ASP A 33 -44.17 -33.76 -6.26
CA ASP A 33 -43.56 -32.73 -5.40
C ASP A 33 -42.03 -32.76 -5.22
N LEU A 34 -41.30 -32.42 -6.28
CA LEU A 34 -40.18 -31.48 -6.17
C LEU A 34 -40.14 -30.62 -7.44
N GLY A 35 -40.69 -29.42 -7.35
CA GLY A 35 -40.41 -28.34 -8.29
C GLY A 35 -38.94 -27.94 -8.15
N PHE A 36 -38.06 -28.58 -8.92
CA PHE A 36 -36.73 -28.06 -9.19
C PHE A 36 -36.89 -26.80 -10.04
N ALA A 37 -37.05 -25.67 -9.35
CA ALA A 37 -36.85 -24.35 -9.94
C ALA A 37 -35.43 -24.28 -10.52
N GLY A 38 -35.34 -23.63 -11.66
CA GLY A 38 -34.21 -23.63 -12.60
C GLY A 38 -32.84 -23.56 -11.95
N GLY A 39 -31.91 -24.31 -12.55
CA GLY A 39 -30.49 -24.26 -12.25
C GLY A 39 -30.03 -22.81 -12.13
N SER A 40 -29.58 -22.47 -10.92
CA SER A 40 -28.79 -21.28 -10.70
C SER A 40 -27.57 -21.42 -11.61
N LEU A 41 -27.48 -20.53 -12.60
CA LEU A 41 -26.25 -20.26 -13.31
C LEU A 41 -25.21 -20.04 -12.21
N VAL A 42 -24.29 -20.99 -12.05
CA VAL A 42 -23.07 -20.78 -11.27
C VAL A 42 -22.36 -19.68 -12.04
N SER A 43 -22.56 -18.44 -11.59
CA SER A 43 -21.81 -17.28 -12.05
C SER A 43 -20.36 -17.72 -11.96
N SER A 44 -19.68 -17.75 -13.11
CA SER A 44 -18.25 -18.03 -13.17
C SER A 44 -17.58 -17.17 -12.09
N PRO A 45 -16.88 -17.75 -11.11
CA PRO A 45 -16.34 -16.98 -10.00
C PRO A 45 -15.44 -15.92 -10.60
N ALA A 46 -15.73 -14.65 -10.33
CA ALA A 46 -14.84 -13.55 -10.67
C ALA A 46 -13.43 -13.93 -10.19
N THR A 47 -12.47 -13.94 -11.10
CA THR A 47 -11.09 -14.34 -10.83
C THR A 47 -10.47 -13.28 -9.94
N ARG A 48 -10.64 -13.42 -8.62
CA ARG A 48 -9.89 -12.58 -7.69
C ARG A 48 -8.42 -12.88 -7.83
N ARG A 49 -7.65 -11.80 -7.89
CA ARG A 49 -6.20 -11.85 -8.07
C ARG A 49 -5.52 -11.52 -6.76
N THR A 50 -4.30 -12.02 -6.62
CA THR A 50 -3.46 -11.75 -5.46
C THR A 50 -2.03 -11.42 -5.89
N ILE A 51 -1.35 -10.57 -5.11
CA ILE A 51 0.06 -10.29 -5.25
C ILE A 51 0.69 -10.08 -3.89
N VAL A 52 1.91 -10.62 -3.71
CA VAL A 52 2.78 -10.29 -2.59
C VAL A 52 3.78 -9.21 -3.00
N ILE A 53 3.75 -8.06 -2.33
CA ILE A 53 4.62 -6.92 -2.64
C ILE A 53 5.02 -6.18 -1.36
N GLY A 54 6.17 -5.48 -1.38
CA GLY A 54 6.64 -4.73 -0.22
C GLY A 54 5.98 -3.36 -0.07
N ASN A 55 5.62 -2.99 1.16
CA ASN A 55 5.04 -1.69 1.51
C ASN A 55 6.08 -0.62 1.92
N HIS A 56 7.10 -0.47 1.09
CA HIS A 56 8.26 0.38 1.35
C HIS A 56 8.05 1.90 1.23
N PHE A 57 6.86 2.40 0.88
CA PHE A 57 6.70 3.84 0.66
C PHE A 57 6.64 4.62 1.97
N GLN A 58 7.54 5.58 2.14
CA GLN A 58 7.38 6.55 3.20
C GLN A 58 6.30 7.57 2.84
N LEU A 59 5.66 8.15 3.86
CA LEU A 59 4.63 9.18 3.68
C LEU A 59 5.16 10.34 2.85
N GLU A 60 6.40 10.77 3.09
CA GLU A 60 7.05 11.87 2.40
C GLU A 60 7.30 11.59 0.92
N VAL A 61 7.48 10.31 0.55
CA VAL A 61 7.71 9.91 -0.84
C VAL A 61 6.40 9.97 -1.62
N LEU A 62 5.37 9.25 -1.17
CA LEU A 62 4.08 9.22 -1.86
C LEU A 62 3.31 10.54 -1.74
N GLY A 63 3.47 11.24 -0.62
CA GLY A 63 2.75 12.48 -0.31
C GLY A 63 3.45 13.76 -0.76
N SER A 64 4.74 13.71 -1.10
CA SER A 64 5.51 14.92 -1.45
C SER A 64 6.42 14.69 -2.65
N ASN A 65 5.80 14.45 -3.81
CA ASN A 65 6.49 14.27 -5.07
C ASN A 65 5.83 15.02 -6.24
N LEU A 66 6.62 15.32 -7.28
CA LEU A 66 6.11 16.01 -8.47
C LEU A 66 5.20 15.17 -9.39
N LEU A 67 5.11 13.85 -9.24
CA LEU A 67 4.31 13.01 -10.14
C LEU A 67 2.84 12.94 -9.71
N THR A 68 2.58 12.66 -8.43
CA THR A 68 1.23 12.49 -7.87
C THR A 68 0.81 13.62 -6.94
N THR A 69 1.71 14.49 -6.50
CA THR A 69 1.37 15.67 -5.67
C THR A 69 1.47 16.97 -6.48
N ASN A 70 1.22 16.90 -7.79
CA ASN A 70 1.19 18.05 -8.68
C ASN A 70 0.02 17.90 -9.66
N ARG A 71 -0.87 18.91 -9.71
CA ARG A 71 -2.14 18.78 -10.44
C ARG A 71 -1.95 18.69 -11.95
N GLU A 72 -0.97 19.41 -12.50
CA GLU A 72 -0.64 19.33 -13.92
C GLU A 72 -0.08 17.95 -14.28
N SER A 73 0.77 17.39 -13.42
CA SER A 73 1.33 16.05 -13.59
C SER A 73 0.25 14.98 -13.49
N LEU A 74 -0.68 15.07 -12.55
CA LEU A 74 -1.84 14.19 -12.44
C LEU A 74 -2.73 14.23 -13.70
N ARG A 75 -3.03 15.42 -14.22
CA ARG A 75 -3.77 15.56 -15.49
C ARG A 75 -3.01 14.94 -16.65
N ALA A 76 -1.70 15.17 -16.75
CA ALA A 76 -0.89 14.59 -17.81
C ALA A 76 -0.84 13.05 -17.69
N LEU A 77 -0.73 12.52 -16.47
CA LEU A 77 -0.62 11.10 -16.16
C LEU A 77 -1.92 10.34 -16.47
N THR A 78 -3.06 10.93 -16.14
CA THR A 78 -4.40 10.35 -16.37
C THR A 78 -4.94 10.55 -17.79
N THR A 79 -4.27 11.36 -18.61
CA THR A 79 -4.64 11.57 -20.03
C THR A 79 -3.63 10.97 -21.01
N SER A 80 -2.53 10.40 -20.51
CA SER A 80 -1.46 9.82 -21.33
C SER A 80 -1.29 8.32 -21.06
N PRO A 81 -0.80 7.55 -22.04
CA PRO A 81 -0.37 6.18 -21.79
C PRO A 81 0.85 6.14 -20.85
N LEU A 82 0.88 5.18 -19.95
CA LEU A 82 2.02 4.87 -19.07
C LEU A 82 3.12 4.16 -19.89
N SER A 83 3.81 4.94 -20.72
CA SER A 83 4.79 4.46 -21.71
C SER A 83 6.03 5.35 -21.76
N THR A 84 7.18 4.80 -22.19
CA THR A 84 8.43 5.57 -22.37
C THR A 84 8.23 6.87 -23.16
N LYS A 85 7.36 6.87 -24.18
CA LYS A 85 7.11 8.04 -25.02
C LYS A 85 6.46 9.19 -24.24
N ALA A 86 5.56 8.89 -23.30
CA ALA A 86 4.87 9.91 -22.50
C ALA A 86 5.82 10.65 -21.53
N PHE A 87 6.91 10.00 -21.11
CA PHE A 87 7.93 10.57 -20.21
C PHE A 87 9.16 11.12 -20.96
N ALA A 88 9.14 11.14 -22.29
CA ALA A 88 10.27 11.62 -23.08
C ALA A 88 10.45 13.14 -22.99
N TYR A 89 9.38 13.90 -22.72
CA TYR A 89 9.38 15.36 -22.62
C TYR A 89 8.13 15.87 -21.88
N GLY A 90 8.08 17.17 -21.57
CA GLY A 90 6.91 17.83 -20.98
C GLY A 90 6.73 17.58 -19.49
N THR A 91 5.51 17.79 -18.99
CA THR A 91 5.20 17.76 -17.54
C THR A 91 5.61 16.45 -16.86
N LEU A 92 5.32 15.29 -17.48
CA LEU A 92 5.69 13.99 -16.91
C LEU A 92 7.20 13.75 -16.88
N HIS A 93 7.93 14.23 -17.89
CA HIS A 93 9.39 14.18 -17.88
C HIS A 93 9.97 15.01 -16.74
N GLU A 94 9.45 16.24 -16.58
CA GLU A 94 9.90 17.17 -15.54
C GLU A 94 9.57 16.68 -14.13
N ALA A 95 8.44 15.99 -13.96
CA ALA A 95 8.08 15.37 -12.70
C ALA A 95 9.15 14.35 -12.25
N LEU A 96 9.71 13.57 -13.18
CA LEU A 96 10.75 12.58 -12.87
C LEU A 96 12.14 13.19 -12.59
N LEU A 97 12.30 14.51 -12.67
CA LEU A 97 13.48 15.18 -12.10
C LEU A 97 13.48 15.15 -10.57
N ASP A 98 12.34 14.86 -9.96
CA ASP A 98 12.20 14.64 -8.52
C ASP A 98 12.51 13.18 -8.14
N PRO A 99 13.51 12.93 -7.26
CA PRO A 99 13.80 11.58 -6.77
C PRO A 99 12.59 10.88 -6.14
N ASN A 100 11.75 11.58 -5.36
CA ASN A 100 10.56 10.99 -4.76
C ASN A 100 9.57 10.53 -5.85
N ALA A 101 9.47 11.29 -6.94
CA ALA A 101 8.62 10.94 -8.08
C ALA A 101 9.13 9.71 -8.83
N GLN A 102 10.45 9.47 -8.86
CA GLN A 102 11.02 8.26 -9.47
C GLN A 102 10.70 6.99 -8.65
N GLU A 103 10.69 7.09 -7.32
CA GLU A 103 10.23 6.00 -6.44
C GLU A 103 8.73 5.73 -6.63
N VAL A 104 7.92 6.79 -6.67
CA VAL A 104 6.47 6.67 -6.96
C VAL A 104 6.25 6.06 -8.35
N MET A 105 7.04 6.44 -9.35
CA MET A 105 6.99 5.88 -10.70
C MET A 105 7.29 4.39 -10.72
N GLN A 106 8.27 3.93 -9.93
CA GLN A 106 8.56 2.50 -9.80
C GLN A 106 7.32 1.73 -9.34
N ALA A 107 6.69 2.16 -8.24
CA ALA A 107 5.52 1.43 -7.76
C ALA A 107 4.30 1.59 -8.65
N LEU A 108 4.13 2.76 -9.28
CA LEU A 108 3.06 2.99 -10.24
C LEU A 108 3.14 1.97 -11.37
N VAL A 109 4.34 1.77 -11.93
CA VAL A 109 4.59 0.78 -12.98
C VAL A 109 4.40 -0.65 -12.46
N GLU A 110 4.93 -0.98 -11.28
CA GLU A 110 4.77 -2.31 -10.67
C GLU A 110 3.29 -2.64 -10.38
N CYS A 111 2.48 -1.68 -9.95
CA CYS A 111 1.04 -1.83 -9.73
C CYS A 111 0.29 -1.90 -11.06
N ALA A 112 0.49 -0.95 -11.96
CA ALA A 112 -0.33 -0.81 -13.16
C ALA A 112 0.00 -1.86 -14.23
N LEU A 113 1.28 -2.04 -14.55
CA LEU A 113 1.68 -2.76 -15.76
C LEU A 113 1.91 -4.25 -15.51
N ALA A 114 1.72 -5.06 -16.56
CA ALA A 114 2.04 -6.48 -16.55
C ALA A 114 3.57 -6.71 -16.55
N SER A 115 4.00 -7.90 -16.14
CA SER A 115 5.43 -8.22 -15.97
C SER A 115 6.30 -8.12 -17.24
N ASP A 116 5.67 -8.19 -18.42
CA ASP A 116 6.32 -8.06 -19.73
C ASP A 116 6.33 -6.61 -20.26
N GLN A 117 5.69 -5.68 -19.55
CA GLN A 117 5.63 -4.26 -19.88
C GLN A 117 6.65 -3.47 -19.04
N SER A 118 7.15 -2.37 -19.58
CA SER A 118 8.15 -1.53 -18.90
C SER A 118 8.10 -0.09 -19.37
N VAL A 119 8.53 0.82 -18.51
CA VAL A 119 8.71 2.24 -18.84
C VAL A 119 10.16 2.63 -18.58
N SER A 120 10.74 3.40 -19.51
CA SER A 120 12.08 3.95 -19.35
C SER A 120 12.07 5.47 -19.37
N TRP A 121 12.96 6.07 -18.60
CA TRP A 121 13.18 7.51 -18.56
C TRP A 121 14.67 7.82 -18.44
N ALA A 122 15.10 8.93 -19.03
CA ALA A 122 16.46 9.42 -18.94
C ALA A 122 16.45 10.95 -18.88
N PRO A 123 17.17 11.58 -17.94
CA PRO A 123 17.34 13.02 -17.96
C PRO A 123 18.25 13.44 -19.11
N THR A 124 18.06 14.66 -19.61
CA THR A 124 18.98 15.30 -20.56
C THR A 124 20.38 15.49 -19.94
N PRO A 125 21.43 15.68 -20.75
CA PRO A 125 22.78 15.96 -20.22
C PRO A 125 22.82 17.18 -19.29
N GLU A 126 22.06 18.23 -19.60
CA GLU A 126 21.96 19.44 -18.81
C GLU A 126 21.26 19.19 -17.46
N GLU A 127 20.14 18.47 -17.46
CA GLU A 127 19.44 18.07 -16.24
C GLU A 127 20.30 17.14 -15.40
N ARG A 128 21.03 16.22 -16.03
CA ARG A 128 21.99 15.34 -15.34
C ARG A 128 23.10 16.13 -14.67
N ALA A 129 23.64 17.14 -15.35
CA ALA A 129 24.64 18.04 -14.77
C ALA A 129 24.05 18.83 -13.59
N ALA A 130 22.81 19.29 -13.69
CA ALA A 130 22.11 19.99 -12.60
C ALA A 130 21.82 19.07 -11.40
N LEU A 131 21.40 17.82 -11.63
CA LEU A 131 21.21 16.79 -10.60
C LEU A 131 22.54 16.45 -9.89
N ALA A 132 23.63 16.31 -10.65
CA ALA A 132 24.94 15.99 -10.10
C ALA A 132 25.61 17.18 -9.37
N GLY A 133 25.41 18.40 -9.86
CA GLY A 133 25.91 19.63 -9.25
C GLY A 133 25.09 20.10 -8.04
N GLY A 134 23.88 19.56 -7.88
CA GLY A 134 22.97 19.79 -6.79
C GLY A 134 23.50 19.25 -5.45
N SER A 135 24.45 19.97 -4.86
CA SER A 135 24.81 19.86 -3.43
C SER A 135 23.62 20.18 -2.49
N GLY A 136 22.46 20.55 -3.07
CA GLY A 136 21.27 21.05 -2.39
C GLY A 136 20.18 20.02 -2.08
N ALA A 137 20.22 18.81 -2.64
CA ALA A 137 19.32 17.74 -2.18
C ALA A 137 19.58 17.36 -0.70
N SER A 138 20.78 17.67 -0.20
CA SER A 138 21.18 17.48 1.21
C SER A 138 21.12 18.75 2.06
N ALA A 139 20.87 19.94 1.49
CA ALA A 139 20.99 21.21 2.22
C ALA A 139 19.67 21.74 2.83
N VAL A 140 18.54 21.10 2.56
CA VAL A 140 17.22 21.48 3.11
C VAL A 140 16.92 20.78 4.45
N PHE A 141 17.72 19.81 4.88
CA PHE A 141 17.57 19.14 6.18
C PHE A 141 18.70 19.55 7.14
N LYS A 142 18.75 20.83 7.52
CA LYS A 142 19.67 21.31 8.57
C LYS A 142 19.24 20.93 9.99
N ASP A 143 18.03 20.38 10.16
CA ASP A 143 17.43 20.10 11.48
C ASP A 143 17.49 18.61 11.88
N GLY A 144 18.66 17.98 11.67
CA GLY A 144 19.06 16.83 12.49
C GLY A 144 18.57 15.43 12.09
N PHE A 145 17.81 15.27 11.00
CA PHE A 145 17.58 13.93 10.44
C PHE A 145 18.73 13.54 9.51
N SER A 146 19.74 12.92 10.11
CA SER A 146 20.71 12.11 9.38
C SER A 146 19.97 10.91 8.81
N TRP A 147 19.57 10.95 7.55
CA TRP A 147 19.55 9.73 6.76
C TRP A 147 20.98 9.20 6.85
N THR A 148 21.22 8.17 7.67
CA THR A 148 22.26 7.24 7.26
C THR A 148 21.76 6.74 5.92
N PRO A 149 22.43 7.05 4.79
CA PRO A 149 22.16 6.29 3.58
C PRO A 149 22.26 4.85 4.05
N LEU A 150 21.27 4.00 3.77
CA LEU A 150 21.47 2.56 3.87
C LEU A 150 22.86 2.30 3.27
N GLU A 151 23.82 1.92 4.10
CA GLU A 151 25.22 1.87 3.70
C GLU A 151 25.31 0.95 2.48
N GLY A 152 25.49 1.54 1.28
CA GLY A 152 25.35 0.82 0.01
C GLY A 152 24.38 1.43 -1.01
N LEU A 153 23.69 2.54 -0.73
CA LEU A 153 22.87 3.25 -1.74
C LEU A 153 23.74 3.86 -2.85
N VAL A 154 23.92 3.03 -3.87
CA VAL A 154 24.24 3.28 -5.27
C VAL A 154 24.39 4.77 -5.61
N LYS A 155 25.64 5.19 -5.83
CA LYS A 155 25.98 6.39 -6.63
C LYS A 155 25.06 6.38 -7.86
N PRO A 156 24.29 7.45 -8.17
CA PRO A 156 23.33 7.42 -9.28
C PRO A 156 24.10 7.22 -10.59
N SER A 157 24.22 5.95 -11.00
CA SER A 157 24.98 5.51 -12.17
C SER A 157 24.06 5.15 -13.34
N LYS A 158 22.75 5.22 -13.13
CA LYS A 158 21.79 4.95 -14.19
C LYS A 158 21.43 6.25 -14.89
N ASP A 159 22.12 6.47 -16.01
CA ASP A 159 21.75 7.43 -17.04
C ASP A 159 20.32 7.21 -17.58
N VAL A 160 19.79 5.99 -17.39
CA VAL A 160 18.46 5.56 -17.81
C VAL A 160 17.84 4.73 -16.69
N SER A 161 16.72 5.19 -16.16
CA SER A 161 15.86 4.42 -15.26
C SER A 161 14.91 3.56 -16.10
N VAL A 162 14.77 2.30 -15.73
CA VAL A 162 13.83 1.36 -16.36
C VAL A 162 13.05 0.68 -15.25
N TRP A 163 11.73 0.80 -15.31
CA TRP A 163 10.79 0.21 -14.37
C TRP A 163 9.97 -0.87 -15.08
N HIS A 164 9.81 -2.02 -14.44
CA HIS A 164 9.08 -3.16 -14.99
C HIS A 164 7.77 -3.35 -14.26
N GLY A 165 6.71 -3.69 -15.00
CA GLY A 165 5.43 -4.04 -14.41
C GLY A 165 5.53 -5.30 -13.56
N ARG A 166 4.49 -5.55 -12.76
CA ARG A 166 4.42 -6.74 -11.89
C ARG A 166 3.00 -7.24 -11.67
N ALA A 167 2.13 -6.41 -11.10
CA ALA A 167 0.78 -6.79 -10.72
C ALA A 167 -0.19 -6.84 -11.90
N GLY A 168 0.03 -6.03 -12.94
CA GLY A 168 -0.84 -5.98 -14.10
C GLY A 168 -2.28 -5.61 -13.73
N LEU A 169 -2.47 -4.65 -12.82
CA LEU A 169 -3.79 -4.14 -12.45
C LEU A 169 -4.45 -3.43 -13.64
N CYS A 170 -3.66 -2.77 -14.48
CA CYS A 170 -4.08 -1.93 -15.60
C CYS A 170 -3.13 -2.05 -16.81
N PRO A 171 -2.99 -3.22 -17.44
CA PRO A 171 -2.04 -3.41 -18.53
C PRO A 171 -2.35 -2.51 -19.75
N ASP A 172 -3.63 -2.16 -19.97
CA ASP A 172 -4.06 -1.31 -21.08
C ASP A 172 -3.53 0.13 -20.97
N TRP A 173 -3.21 0.59 -19.75
CA TRP A 173 -2.63 1.91 -19.51
C TRP A 173 -1.29 2.07 -20.24
N HIS A 174 -0.57 0.99 -20.53
CA HIS A 174 0.65 1.06 -21.35
C HIS A 174 0.40 1.65 -22.75
N THR A 175 -0.81 1.51 -23.30
CA THR A 175 -1.13 1.92 -24.68
C THR A 175 -2.16 3.04 -24.79
N GLY A 176 -2.94 3.30 -23.75
CA GLY A 176 -3.95 4.35 -23.70
C GLY A 176 -4.08 5.00 -22.33
N ALA A 177 -4.86 6.07 -22.22
CA ALA A 177 -5.20 6.67 -20.94
C ALA A 177 -5.96 5.68 -20.04
N PRO A 178 -5.76 5.70 -18.71
CA PRO A 178 -6.42 4.79 -17.79
C PRO A 178 -7.89 5.17 -17.60
N SER A 179 -8.76 4.16 -17.48
CA SER A 179 -10.15 4.38 -17.04
C SER A 179 -10.20 4.80 -15.57
N ALA A 180 -11.32 5.36 -15.11
CA ALA A 180 -11.51 5.70 -13.69
C ALA A 180 -11.36 4.47 -12.77
N ALA A 181 -11.93 3.33 -13.14
CA ALA A 181 -11.78 2.08 -12.38
C ALA A 181 -10.32 1.64 -12.28
N CYS A 182 -9.57 1.76 -13.39
CA CYS A 182 -8.14 1.51 -13.38
C CYS A 182 -7.39 2.45 -12.42
N GLN A 183 -7.69 3.75 -12.47
CA GLN A 183 -7.08 4.73 -11.58
C GLN A 183 -7.36 4.40 -10.11
N GLU A 184 -8.60 4.01 -9.78
CA GLU A 184 -8.98 3.61 -8.42
C GLU A 184 -8.19 2.40 -7.92
N LEU A 185 -8.08 1.36 -8.74
CA LEU A 185 -7.37 0.13 -8.35
C LEU A 185 -5.87 0.36 -8.20
N VAL A 186 -5.25 1.14 -9.10
CA VAL A 186 -3.83 1.49 -8.99
C VAL A 186 -3.60 2.40 -7.78
N SER A 187 -4.53 3.32 -7.50
CA SER A 187 -4.47 4.16 -6.30
C SER A 187 -4.50 3.33 -5.02
N ALA A 188 -5.43 2.38 -4.94
CA ALA A 188 -5.51 1.43 -3.83
C ALA A 188 -4.20 0.66 -3.62
N CYS A 189 -3.55 0.22 -4.71
CA CYS A 189 -2.25 -0.46 -4.65
C CYS A 189 -1.16 0.45 -4.09
N LEU A 190 -1.10 1.71 -4.53
CA LEU A 190 -0.11 2.68 -4.06
C LEU A 190 -0.32 3.01 -2.56
N TYR A 191 -1.55 3.23 -2.11
CA TYR A 191 -1.85 3.45 -0.68
C TYR A 191 -1.48 2.24 0.18
N ALA A 192 -1.85 1.06 -0.30
CA ALA A 192 -1.52 -0.18 0.37
C ALA A 192 -0.01 -0.43 0.40
N ARG A 193 0.82 0.32 -0.33
CA ARG A 193 2.30 0.28 -0.20
C ARG A 193 2.86 1.38 0.68
N ASN A 194 2.07 2.36 1.10
CA ASN A 194 2.49 3.36 2.07
C ASN A 194 2.74 2.70 3.43
N ASN A 195 3.82 3.08 4.07
CA ASN A 195 4.18 2.74 5.43
C ASN A 195 4.87 3.94 6.08
N ALA A 196 4.05 4.75 6.75
CA ALA A 196 4.44 5.84 7.62
C ALA A 196 5.56 5.52 8.63
N PHE A 197 5.69 4.25 9.02
CA PHE A 197 6.67 3.81 10.01
C PHE A 197 8.08 3.61 9.44
N GLY A 198 8.24 3.68 8.11
CA GLY A 198 9.52 3.48 7.43
C GLY A 198 10.03 2.02 7.46
N VAL A 199 9.25 1.09 8.01
CA VAL A 199 9.54 -0.35 7.99
C VAL A 199 9.08 -0.92 6.64
N THR A 200 9.89 -1.76 6.01
CA THR A 200 9.44 -2.49 4.81
C THR A 200 9.02 -3.89 5.21
N VAL A 201 7.77 -4.25 4.95
CA VAL A 201 7.28 -5.62 5.06
C VAL A 201 6.63 -6.06 3.76
N ASP A 202 6.69 -7.36 3.50
CA ASP A 202 5.85 -7.97 2.47
C ASP A 202 4.40 -7.93 2.94
N ILE A 203 3.50 -7.62 2.02
CA ILE A 203 2.06 -7.68 2.21
C ILE A 203 1.42 -8.45 1.07
N SER A 204 0.33 -9.15 1.37
CA SER A 204 -0.51 -9.80 0.38
C SER A 204 -1.69 -8.90 0.07
N MET A 205 -1.84 -8.51 -1.19
CA MET A 205 -2.97 -7.73 -1.68
C MET A 205 -3.94 -8.64 -2.42
N GLU A 206 -5.24 -8.43 -2.22
CA GLU A 206 -6.31 -9.10 -2.98
C GLU A 206 -7.32 -8.09 -3.53
N TRP A 207 -7.76 -8.31 -4.78
CA TRP A 207 -8.70 -7.42 -5.48
C TRP A 207 -9.58 -8.18 -6.48
N GLY A 208 -10.68 -7.53 -6.91
CA GLY A 208 -11.58 -8.02 -7.96
C GLY A 208 -11.14 -7.60 -9.36
N ASP A 209 -11.59 -8.30 -10.41
CA ASP A 209 -11.30 -7.91 -11.79
C ASP A 209 -11.94 -6.55 -12.15
N LEU A 210 -11.22 -5.67 -12.86
CA LEU A 210 -11.67 -4.32 -13.27
C LEU A 210 -12.90 -4.31 -14.19
N THR A 211 -13.29 -5.46 -14.73
CA THR A 211 -14.49 -5.60 -15.56
C THR A 211 -15.08 -7.01 -15.40
N PRO A 212 -16.42 -7.15 -15.41
CA PRO A 212 -17.09 -8.41 -15.68
C PRO A 212 -17.10 -8.72 -17.19
N ALA A 213 -16.13 -8.22 -17.98
CA ALA A 213 -16.11 -8.37 -19.42
C ALA A 213 -15.81 -9.83 -19.79
N ASP A 214 -16.92 -10.56 -19.93
CA ASP A 214 -17.05 -11.96 -20.33
C ASP A 214 -16.62 -13.00 -19.27
N PRO A 215 -17.54 -13.44 -18.37
CA PRO A 215 -17.26 -14.52 -17.42
C PRO A 215 -16.92 -15.87 -18.11
N SER A 216 -17.10 -15.97 -19.43
CA SER A 216 -16.68 -17.11 -20.26
C SER A 216 -15.23 -17.06 -20.74
N GLY A 217 -14.51 -15.95 -20.57
CA GLY A 217 -13.16 -15.75 -21.11
C GLY A 217 -12.03 -15.82 -20.09
N ALA A 218 -12.31 -15.70 -18.80
CA ALA A 218 -11.30 -15.84 -17.75
C ALA A 218 -10.84 -17.30 -17.68
N ALA A 219 -9.64 -17.58 -18.19
CA ALA A 219 -9.02 -18.88 -18.03
C ALA A 219 -8.91 -19.18 -16.53
N ALA A 220 -9.30 -20.40 -16.13
CA ALA A 220 -9.09 -20.86 -14.76
C ALA A 220 -7.61 -20.66 -14.37
N PRO A 221 -7.31 -20.26 -13.12
CA PRO A 221 -5.94 -20.11 -12.67
C PRO A 221 -5.18 -21.42 -12.88
N SER A 222 -3.92 -21.32 -13.30
CA SER A 222 -3.08 -22.52 -13.43
C SER A 222 -2.90 -23.18 -12.04
N PRO A 223 -2.62 -24.48 -11.97
CA PRO A 223 -2.35 -25.16 -10.71
C PRO A 223 -1.24 -24.48 -9.89
N GLU A 224 -0.23 -23.91 -10.55
CA GLU A 224 0.85 -23.16 -9.91
C GLU A 224 0.35 -21.85 -9.30
N ALA A 225 -0.50 -21.10 -10.02
CA ALA A 225 -1.09 -19.87 -9.52
C ALA A 225 -2.01 -20.13 -8.32
N LEU A 226 -2.80 -21.21 -8.37
CA LEU A 226 -3.64 -21.64 -7.24
C LEU A 226 -2.78 -22.04 -6.03
N SER A 227 -1.74 -22.84 -6.24
CA SER A 227 -0.83 -23.25 -5.15
C SER A 227 -0.11 -22.06 -4.53
N ALA A 228 0.30 -21.08 -5.33
CA ALA A 228 0.92 -19.85 -4.83
C ALA A 228 -0.06 -19.04 -3.99
N ALA A 229 -1.29 -18.84 -4.48
CA ALA A 229 -2.32 -18.12 -3.75
C ALA A 229 -2.66 -18.78 -2.40
N LEU A 230 -2.68 -20.12 -2.34
CA LEU A 230 -2.90 -20.84 -1.07
C LEU A 230 -1.70 -20.73 -0.11
N ALA A 231 -0.47 -20.74 -0.62
CA ALA A 231 0.72 -20.48 0.19
C ALA A 231 0.71 -19.06 0.77
N ASP A 232 0.18 -18.09 0.02
CA ASP A 232 0.00 -16.71 0.49
C ASP A 232 -1.03 -16.61 1.63
N VAL A 233 -2.05 -17.48 1.67
CA VAL A 233 -2.99 -17.53 2.81
C VAL A 233 -2.29 -17.95 4.10
N GLU A 234 -1.43 -18.97 4.03
CA GLU A 234 -0.67 -19.44 5.19
C GLU A 234 0.35 -18.40 5.64
N ARG A 235 1.01 -17.72 4.69
CA ARG A 235 2.03 -16.72 4.97
C ARG A 235 1.46 -15.38 5.45
N PHE A 236 0.26 -15.00 5.02
CA PHE A 236 -0.38 -13.72 5.34
C PHE A 236 -1.80 -13.93 5.91
N PRO A 237 -1.91 -14.46 7.15
CA PRO A 237 -3.19 -14.78 7.76
C PRO A 237 -3.93 -13.56 8.34
N VAL A 238 -3.22 -12.46 8.60
CA VAL A 238 -3.77 -11.31 9.32
C VAL A 238 -4.36 -10.32 8.34
N ARG A 239 -5.68 -10.13 8.35
CA ARG A 239 -6.33 -9.10 7.55
C ARG A 239 -6.13 -7.73 8.20
N GLU A 240 -5.55 -6.80 7.45
CA GLU A 240 -5.31 -5.43 7.91
C GLU A 240 -6.52 -4.53 7.66
N GLY A 241 -7.11 -4.62 6.47
CA GLY A 241 -8.13 -3.67 6.03
C GLY A 241 -8.26 -3.56 4.52
N ALA A 242 -8.96 -2.52 4.08
CA ALA A 242 -9.14 -2.19 2.68
C ALA A 242 -8.63 -0.78 2.37
N PHE A 243 -7.91 -0.65 1.27
CA PHE A 243 -7.44 0.63 0.72
C PHE A 243 -8.20 0.92 -0.56
N PHE A 244 -8.69 2.15 -0.71
CA PHE A 244 -9.55 2.53 -1.84
C PHE A 244 -9.57 4.04 -2.04
N GLY A 245 -10.14 4.49 -3.16
CA GLY A 245 -10.13 5.90 -3.55
C GLY A 245 -9.43 6.14 -4.89
N ASN A 246 -9.12 7.39 -5.21
CA ASN A 246 -8.38 7.78 -6.41
C ASN A 246 -7.37 8.91 -6.10
N LEU A 247 -6.08 8.58 -5.93
CA LEU A 247 -5.01 9.60 -5.77
C LEU A 247 -4.66 10.27 -7.08
N LEU A 248 -5.09 9.68 -8.19
CA LEU A 248 -4.80 10.17 -9.52
C LEU A 248 -5.80 11.23 -9.98
N ASP A 249 -6.85 11.49 -9.18
CA ASP A 249 -7.81 12.55 -9.43
C ASP A 249 -7.19 13.93 -9.13
N PRO A 250 -6.91 14.75 -10.16
CA PRO A 250 -6.31 16.07 -9.97
C PRO A 250 -7.19 17.03 -9.15
N ASP A 251 -8.51 16.82 -9.15
CA ASP A 251 -9.46 17.70 -8.47
C ASP A 251 -9.62 17.31 -6.98
N ALA A 252 -9.16 16.11 -6.59
CA ALA A 252 -9.10 15.66 -5.20
C ALA A 252 -7.75 15.92 -4.51
N LEU A 253 -6.76 16.48 -5.21
CA LEU A 253 -5.48 16.89 -4.63
C LEU A 253 -5.66 18.21 -3.85
N ASN A 254 -5.26 18.22 -2.58
CA ASN A 254 -5.25 19.41 -1.75
C ASN A 254 -4.28 20.46 -2.35
N GLU A 255 -4.79 21.67 -2.62
CA GLU A 255 -4.02 22.79 -3.18
C GLU A 255 -2.81 23.16 -2.32
N GLN A 256 -2.90 23.02 -1.00
CA GLN A 256 -1.81 23.31 -0.08
C GLN A 256 -0.72 22.23 -0.11
N ALA A 257 -1.01 21.03 -0.61
CA ALA A 257 -0.04 19.94 -0.72
C ALA A 257 0.81 20.04 -1.99
N GLU A 258 0.42 20.88 -2.95
CA GLU A 258 0.94 20.85 -4.32
C GLU A 258 2.45 21.13 -4.39
N VAL A 259 3.20 20.11 -4.81
CA VAL A 259 4.63 20.17 -5.08
C VAL A 259 4.85 20.77 -6.46
N TYR A 260 5.81 21.70 -6.57
CA TYR A 260 6.10 22.35 -7.84
C TYR A 260 7.59 22.49 -8.12
N LEU A 261 7.93 22.45 -9.41
CA LEU A 261 9.28 22.61 -9.91
C LEU A 261 9.56 24.08 -10.19
N LYS A 262 10.41 24.70 -9.39
CA LYS A 262 10.88 26.07 -9.64
C LYS A 262 12.14 26.03 -10.49
N LYS A 263 12.02 26.45 -11.75
CA LYS A 263 13.15 26.55 -12.68
C LYS A 263 13.83 27.91 -12.55
N SER A 264 15.16 27.91 -12.54
CA SER A 264 16.02 29.08 -12.68
C SER A 264 16.95 28.88 -13.89
N LYS A 265 17.71 29.92 -14.27
CA LYS A 265 18.59 29.86 -15.46
C LYS A 265 19.63 28.74 -15.43
N SER A 266 20.03 28.28 -14.24
CA SER A 266 21.14 27.32 -14.06
C SER A 266 20.83 26.20 -13.08
N ALA A 267 19.63 26.15 -12.53
CA ALA A 267 19.24 25.17 -11.52
C ALA A 267 17.72 25.02 -11.49
N PHE A 268 17.25 23.87 -11.03
CA PHE A 268 15.87 23.70 -10.60
C PHE A 268 15.84 23.38 -9.11
N SER A 269 14.74 23.74 -8.46
CA SER A 269 14.47 23.39 -7.07
C SER A 269 13.06 22.88 -6.94
N ILE A 270 12.88 21.77 -6.24
CA ILE A 270 11.57 21.20 -5.95
C ILE A 270 11.08 21.84 -4.66
N VAL A 271 9.92 22.49 -4.72
CA VAL A 271 9.32 23.11 -3.55
C VAL A 271 8.21 22.20 -3.04
N ARG A 272 8.34 21.80 -1.77
CA ARG A 272 7.39 20.95 -1.05
C ARG A 272 6.73 21.81 0.03
N PRO A 273 5.44 22.15 -0.11
CA PRO A 273 4.73 22.84 0.95
C PRO A 273 4.68 22.00 2.23
N SER A 274 4.62 22.67 3.37
CA SER A 274 4.25 22.04 4.63
C SER A 274 2.73 22.10 4.78
N LEU A 275 2.15 20.95 5.11
CA LEU A 275 0.75 20.82 5.46
C LEU A 275 0.53 21.02 6.97
N GLY A 276 -0.68 21.40 7.33
CA GLY A 276 -1.18 21.48 8.69
C GLY A 276 -1.46 20.10 9.28
N GLU A 277 -1.52 20.03 10.62
CA GLU A 277 -1.83 18.77 11.30
C GLU A 277 -3.23 18.25 10.92
N GLY A 278 -3.28 16.99 10.47
CA GLY A 278 -4.52 16.34 10.03
C GLY A 278 -5.01 16.75 8.65
N GLU A 279 -4.31 17.63 7.93
CA GLU A 279 -4.67 17.96 6.54
C GLU A 279 -4.45 16.74 5.63
N LEU A 280 -5.44 16.45 4.79
CA LEU A 280 -5.36 15.38 3.79
C LEU A 280 -4.59 15.88 2.57
N ILE A 281 -3.70 15.04 2.04
CA ILE A 281 -3.03 15.27 0.75
C ILE A 281 -4.02 14.99 -0.38
N TYR A 282 -4.74 13.88 -0.26
CA TYR A 282 -5.72 13.40 -1.22
C TYR A 282 -7.08 13.27 -0.54
N GLU A 283 -8.07 14.04 -0.97
CA GLU A 283 -9.41 14.05 -0.38
C GLU A 283 -10.22 12.80 -0.76
N SER A 284 -9.86 12.14 -1.85
CA SER A 284 -10.47 10.92 -2.34
C SER A 284 -9.63 9.68 -2.04
N ALA A 285 -8.99 9.62 -0.87
CA ALA A 285 -8.14 8.52 -0.43
C ALA A 285 -8.64 7.97 0.90
N PHE A 286 -8.88 6.67 1.00
CA PHE A 286 -9.54 6.08 2.16
C PHE A 286 -8.95 4.73 2.58
N VAL A 287 -9.02 4.44 3.88
CA VAL A 287 -8.66 3.14 4.45
C VAL A 287 -9.66 2.70 5.54
N CYS A 288 -10.17 1.47 5.46
CA CYS A 288 -10.96 0.83 6.53
C CYS A 288 -10.18 -0.28 7.22
N HIS A 289 -10.68 -0.72 8.38
CA HIS A 289 -10.15 -1.87 9.11
C HIS A 289 -11.26 -2.87 9.49
N PRO A 290 -10.96 -4.17 9.65
CA PRO A 290 -11.95 -5.18 10.04
C PRO A 290 -12.66 -4.86 11.36
N GLU A 291 -13.95 -5.20 11.46
CA GLU A 291 -14.76 -4.98 12.67
C GLU A 291 -14.24 -5.76 13.88
N GLU A 292 -13.72 -6.97 13.66
CA GLU A 292 -13.31 -7.92 14.69
C GLU A 292 -12.12 -7.45 15.55
N ARG A 293 -11.45 -6.35 15.19
CA ARG A 293 -10.14 -5.93 15.74
C ARG A 293 -10.05 -4.44 16.05
N SER A 294 -11.10 -3.91 16.68
CA SER A 294 -11.47 -2.49 16.61
C SER A 294 -10.41 -1.48 17.09
N VAL A 295 -9.59 -1.78 18.10
CA VAL A 295 -8.65 -0.78 18.64
C VAL A 295 -7.30 -0.79 17.90
N LEU A 296 -6.61 -1.94 17.94
CA LEU A 296 -5.28 -2.05 17.35
C LEU A 296 -5.33 -1.86 15.83
N SER A 297 -6.31 -2.45 15.14
CA SER A 297 -6.43 -2.27 13.68
C SER A 297 -6.85 -0.86 13.31
N ALA A 298 -7.60 -0.15 14.15
CA ALA A 298 -7.88 1.27 13.92
C ALA A 298 -6.61 2.12 14.02
N LEU A 299 -5.80 1.90 15.07
CA LEU A 299 -4.54 2.60 15.25
C LEU A 299 -3.56 2.31 14.11
N LEU A 300 -3.37 1.03 13.78
CA LEU A 300 -2.51 0.60 12.67
C LEU A 300 -2.94 1.26 11.35
N ALA A 301 -4.22 1.18 10.99
CA ALA A 301 -4.70 1.75 9.74
C ALA A 301 -4.58 3.28 9.70
N SER A 302 -4.87 3.96 10.80
CA SER A 302 -4.77 5.43 10.92
C SER A 302 -3.33 5.91 10.86
N ASP A 303 -2.47 5.38 11.73
CA ASP A 303 -1.07 5.80 11.85
C ASP A 303 -0.24 5.39 10.62
N ARG A 304 -0.67 4.35 9.90
CA ARG A 304 -0.03 3.95 8.64
C ARG A 304 -0.22 4.99 7.54
N VAL A 305 -1.38 5.65 7.47
CA VAL A 305 -1.70 6.61 6.41
C VAL A 305 -1.51 8.06 6.84
N CYS A 306 -1.33 8.29 8.15
CA CYS A 306 -1.06 9.56 8.77
C CYS A 306 0.20 9.44 9.62
N VAL A 307 1.27 10.16 9.29
CA VAL A 307 2.40 10.29 10.21
C VAL A 307 2.16 11.51 11.10
N PRO A 308 2.12 11.37 12.43
CA PRO A 308 2.54 12.44 13.33
C PRO A 308 4.07 12.32 13.49
N PRO A 309 4.89 13.19 12.88
CA PRO A 309 6.31 12.90 12.88
C PRO A 309 6.96 13.46 14.14
N LYS A 310 7.78 12.63 14.79
CA LYS A 310 8.99 13.18 15.42
C LYS A 310 9.84 13.81 14.34
N GLY A 311 9.96 15.13 14.37
CA GLY A 311 11.06 15.84 13.70
C GLY A 311 11.02 15.89 12.17
N THR A 312 9.88 15.60 11.52
CA THR A 312 9.70 15.90 10.08
C THR A 312 8.75 17.08 9.88
N THR A 313 8.91 17.79 8.75
CA THR A 313 8.19 19.03 8.42
C THR A 313 6.88 18.80 7.65
N VAL A 314 6.52 17.55 7.36
CA VAL A 314 5.29 17.19 6.64
C VAL A 314 4.31 16.67 7.68
N ARG A 315 3.30 17.48 8.02
CA ARG A 315 2.19 17.08 8.89
C ARG A 315 1.01 16.85 7.98
N GLY A 316 0.53 15.63 7.86
CA GLY A 316 -0.59 15.35 6.97
C GLY A 316 -0.87 13.86 6.83
N CYS A 317 -2.00 13.57 6.21
CA CYS A 317 -2.48 12.22 5.96
C CYS A 317 -2.58 12.00 4.46
N LEU A 318 -2.09 10.86 3.99
CA LEU A 318 -2.29 10.44 2.61
C LEU A 318 -3.73 10.00 2.34
N ALA A 319 -4.37 9.41 3.34
CA ALA A 319 -5.72 8.89 3.24
C ALA A 319 -6.48 9.12 4.55
N GLN A 320 -7.80 9.21 4.44
CA GLN A 320 -8.70 9.27 5.56
C GLN A 320 -8.98 7.86 6.09
N HIS A 321 -8.76 7.64 7.38
CA HIS A 321 -9.25 6.45 8.06
C HIS A 321 -10.77 6.55 8.22
N VAL A 322 -11.48 5.62 7.60
CA VAL A 322 -12.94 5.63 7.53
C VAL A 322 -13.62 4.86 8.66
N GLY A 323 -12.84 4.15 9.48
CA GLY A 323 -13.33 3.34 10.58
C GLY A 323 -13.48 1.86 10.20
N ALA A 324 -14.30 1.17 10.99
CA ALA A 324 -14.49 -0.26 10.87
C ALA A 324 -15.40 -0.60 9.69
N CYS A 325 -15.02 -1.62 8.92
CA CYS A 325 -15.83 -2.15 7.84
C CYS A 325 -17.05 -2.86 8.49
N ARG A 326 -18.26 -2.28 8.42
CA ARG A 326 -19.52 -2.90 8.90
C ARG A 326 -20.30 -3.42 7.70
N GLY A 327 -20.76 -4.68 7.74
CA GLY A 327 -21.38 -5.35 6.60
C GLY A 327 -22.79 -4.85 6.21
N TYR A 328 -22.91 -3.60 5.75
CA TYR A 328 -24.16 -3.07 5.19
C TYR A 328 -24.35 -3.52 3.74
N ALA A 329 -25.55 -3.96 3.38
CA ALA A 329 -25.83 -4.39 2.02
C ALA A 329 -25.81 -3.21 1.02
N ARG A 330 -25.55 -3.50 -0.25
CA ARG A 330 -25.57 -2.50 -1.33
C ARG A 330 -26.97 -1.90 -1.43
N GLY A 331 -27.10 -0.58 -1.50
CA GLY A 331 -28.39 0.11 -1.48
C GLY A 331 -28.86 0.56 -0.09
N GLU A 332 -28.13 0.23 0.98
CA GLU A 332 -28.41 0.67 2.34
C GLU A 332 -27.64 1.95 2.73
N GLU A 333 -27.18 2.75 1.76
CA GLU A 333 -26.35 3.93 2.01
C GLU A 333 -27.03 4.97 2.91
N ALA A 334 -28.36 5.07 2.84
CA ALA A 334 -29.13 5.94 3.71
C ALA A 334 -29.08 5.54 5.19
N LEU A 335 -28.84 4.25 5.49
CA LEU A 335 -28.69 3.74 6.86
C LEU A 335 -27.27 3.94 7.40
N MET A 336 -26.29 4.14 6.51
CA MET A 336 -24.89 4.36 6.87
C MET A 336 -24.64 5.77 7.44
N GLY A 337 -25.56 6.71 7.24
CA GLY A 337 -25.37 8.11 7.64
C GLY A 337 -24.15 8.74 6.93
N ALA A 338 -23.51 9.73 7.57
CA ALA A 338 -22.23 10.25 7.08
C ALA A 338 -21.05 9.30 7.35
N SER A 339 -21.31 8.09 7.85
CA SER A 339 -20.26 7.14 8.20
C SER A 339 -19.75 6.46 6.94
N TYR A 340 -18.43 6.42 6.86
CA TYR A 340 -17.68 5.79 5.80
C TYR A 340 -17.55 4.31 6.14
N VAL A 341 -17.91 3.40 5.23
CA VAL A 341 -18.01 1.97 5.55
C VAL A 341 -17.71 1.11 4.35
N CYS A 342 -17.06 -0.02 4.54
CA CYS A 342 -16.89 -0.99 3.47
C CYS A 342 -18.10 -1.91 3.32
N GLY A 343 -18.28 -2.45 2.12
CA GLY A 343 -19.36 -3.39 1.83
C GLY A 343 -19.22 -4.68 2.65
N PRO A 344 -20.21 -5.58 2.58
CA PRO A 344 -20.17 -6.86 3.25
C PRO A 344 -18.95 -7.65 2.79
N GLU A 345 -18.35 -8.34 3.74
CA GLU A 345 -17.27 -9.26 3.43
C GLU A 345 -17.81 -10.37 2.52
N THR A 346 -17.07 -10.64 1.45
CA THR A 346 -17.31 -11.81 0.61
C THR A 346 -16.07 -12.69 0.64
N SER A 347 -16.26 -13.99 0.39
CA SER A 347 -15.14 -14.92 0.36
C SER A 347 -14.46 -14.87 -1.00
N ASN A 348 -13.14 -14.76 -1.01
CA ASN A 348 -12.36 -14.94 -2.21
C ASN A 348 -12.53 -16.40 -2.69
N PRO A 349 -13.01 -16.64 -3.93
CA PRO A 349 -13.30 -18.00 -4.40
C PRO A 349 -12.05 -18.87 -4.53
N VAL A 350 -10.85 -18.27 -4.61
CA VAL A 350 -9.56 -18.95 -4.73
C VAL A 350 -8.97 -19.23 -3.35
N THR A 351 -8.89 -18.19 -2.50
CA THR A 351 -8.16 -18.27 -1.22
C THR A 351 -9.06 -18.57 -0.02
N GLY A 352 -10.38 -18.45 -0.18
CA GLY A 352 -11.36 -18.52 0.91
C GLY A 352 -11.34 -17.30 1.85
N ARG A 353 -10.36 -16.40 1.71
CA ARG A 353 -10.17 -15.27 2.62
C ARG A 353 -11.31 -14.24 2.48
N PRO A 354 -11.71 -13.61 3.58
CA PRO A 354 -12.74 -12.59 3.54
C PRO A 354 -12.15 -11.26 3.03
N VAL A 355 -12.81 -10.70 2.02
CA VAL A 355 -12.40 -9.52 1.24
C VAL A 355 -13.57 -8.60 0.99
N TYR A 356 -13.28 -7.37 0.57
CA TYR A 356 -14.30 -6.36 0.28
C TYR A 356 -14.47 -6.19 -1.23
N ASP A 357 -15.73 -6.19 -1.70
CA ASP A 357 -16.07 -5.96 -3.11
C ASP A 357 -16.22 -4.49 -3.45
N TYR A 358 -16.61 -3.68 -2.47
CA TYR A 358 -16.78 -2.25 -2.64
C TYR A 358 -16.67 -1.56 -1.29
N CYS A 359 -16.45 -0.25 -1.32
CA CYS A 359 -16.40 0.60 -0.15
C CYS A 359 -17.20 1.87 -0.36
N PHE A 360 -17.78 2.45 0.70
CA PHE A 360 -18.51 3.70 0.67
C PHE A 360 -17.75 4.78 1.44
N ALA A 361 -17.41 5.86 0.75
CA ALA A 361 -16.72 7.01 1.32
C ALA A 361 -16.94 8.26 0.48
N GLY A 362 -16.93 9.44 1.12
CA GLY A 362 -17.05 10.72 0.41
C GLY A 362 -18.36 10.85 -0.37
N GLY A 363 -19.43 10.21 0.10
CA GLY A 363 -20.74 10.23 -0.55
C GLY A 363 -20.86 9.37 -1.82
N ARG A 364 -19.90 8.48 -2.09
CA ARG A 364 -19.94 7.57 -3.25
C ARG A 364 -19.46 6.15 -2.91
N VAL A 365 -19.83 5.22 -3.78
CA VAL A 365 -19.32 3.85 -3.79
C VAL A 365 -18.03 3.80 -4.62
N TRP A 366 -17.06 3.05 -4.10
CA TRP A 366 -15.77 2.72 -4.69
C TRP A 366 -15.77 1.22 -4.97
N GLU A 367 -15.78 0.83 -6.23
CA GLU A 367 -15.93 -0.58 -6.65
C GLU A 367 -14.60 -1.34 -6.73
N ASN A 368 -13.48 -0.63 -6.56
CA ASN A 368 -12.14 -1.18 -6.79
C ASN A 368 -11.24 -1.13 -5.54
N PRO A 369 -11.69 -1.61 -4.35
CA PRO A 369 -10.82 -1.67 -3.19
C PRO A 369 -9.78 -2.79 -3.31
N ILE A 370 -8.66 -2.62 -2.61
CA ILE A 370 -7.69 -3.68 -2.36
C ILE A 370 -7.75 -4.07 -0.89
N THR A 371 -8.00 -5.34 -0.61
CA THR A 371 -7.90 -5.90 0.74
C THR A 371 -6.47 -6.33 0.99
N VAL A 372 -5.90 -5.93 2.13
CA VAL A 372 -4.50 -6.19 2.50
C VAL A 372 -4.42 -7.18 3.64
N PHE A 373 -3.45 -8.09 3.53
CA PHE A 373 -3.11 -9.09 4.54
C PHE A 373 -1.63 -9.00 4.90
N LEU A 374 -1.35 -9.12 6.19
CA LEU A 374 -0.04 -9.10 6.83
C LEU A 374 0.34 -10.50 7.29
N ALA A 375 1.64 -10.74 7.43
CA ALA A 375 2.16 -11.98 7.98
C ALA A 375 1.83 -12.13 9.47
N GLU A 376 1.82 -11.00 10.19
CA GLU A 376 1.55 -10.92 11.62
C GLU A 376 0.94 -9.54 11.93
N GLU A 377 0.22 -9.44 13.05
CA GLU A 377 -0.48 -8.21 13.47
C GLU A 377 0.47 -7.02 13.65
N CYS A 378 1.70 -7.33 14.03
CA CYS A 378 2.70 -6.36 14.48
C CYS A 378 3.79 -6.11 13.45
N ALA A 379 3.63 -6.62 12.21
CA ALA A 379 4.65 -6.55 11.18
C ALA A 379 5.07 -5.10 10.89
N LEU A 380 4.10 -4.17 10.93
CA LEU A 380 4.31 -2.76 10.61
C LEU A 380 4.95 -1.98 11.77
N THR A 381 4.61 -2.35 13.00
CA THR A 381 4.96 -1.61 14.21
C THR A 381 5.08 -2.51 15.43
N PRO A 382 6.25 -3.16 15.62
CA PRO A 382 6.50 -3.94 16.84
C PRO A 382 6.27 -3.13 18.11
N ALA A 383 6.64 -1.84 18.09
CA ALA A 383 6.43 -0.93 19.22
C ALA A 383 4.95 -0.71 19.56
N VAL A 384 4.06 -0.52 18.56
CA VAL A 384 2.63 -0.31 18.83
C VAL A 384 2.02 -1.56 19.49
N CYS A 385 2.48 -2.75 19.09
CA CYS A 385 2.07 -3.99 19.73
C CYS A 385 2.61 -4.16 21.15
N GLU A 386 3.87 -3.81 21.39
CA GLU A 386 4.45 -3.80 22.75
C GLU A 386 3.60 -2.93 23.69
N TYR A 387 3.12 -1.77 23.20
CA TYR A 387 2.19 -0.92 23.96
C TYR A 387 0.77 -1.48 24.06
N ALA A 388 0.25 -2.15 23.04
CA ALA A 388 -1.09 -2.70 23.07
C ALA A 388 -1.22 -3.82 24.11
N GLU A 389 -0.23 -4.72 24.19
CA GLU A 389 -0.24 -5.84 25.16
C GLU A 389 -0.28 -5.36 26.62
N ASP A 390 0.39 -4.25 26.93
CA ASP A 390 0.42 -3.68 28.27
C ASP A 390 -0.90 -3.01 28.69
N TRP A 391 -1.68 -2.49 27.75
CA TRP A 391 -2.87 -1.67 28.03
C TRP A 391 -4.21 -2.38 27.78
N LEU A 392 -4.24 -3.40 26.93
CA LEU A 392 -5.45 -4.18 26.63
C LEU A 392 -6.18 -4.78 27.84
N PRO A 393 -5.53 -5.15 28.97
CA PRO A 393 -6.26 -5.64 30.15
C PRO A 393 -7.07 -4.57 30.89
N GLU A 394 -6.70 -3.28 30.76
CA GLU A 394 -7.32 -2.21 31.56
C GLU A 394 -8.42 -1.44 30.82
N VAL A 395 -8.42 -1.44 29.48
CA VAL A 395 -9.33 -0.57 28.70
C VAL A 395 -10.74 -1.16 28.55
N GLY A 396 -10.91 -2.49 28.64
CA GLY A 396 -12.22 -3.15 28.49
C GLY A 396 -13.01 -2.71 27.23
N ASP A 397 -14.28 -3.06 27.14
CA ASP A 397 -15.18 -2.72 26.01
C ASP A 397 -15.54 -1.21 25.92
N LEU A 398 -14.58 -0.30 26.13
CA LEU A 398 -14.84 1.14 25.99
C LEU A 398 -14.96 1.53 24.49
N PRO A 399 -16.09 2.15 24.08
CA PRO A 399 -16.26 2.59 22.70
C PRO A 399 -15.35 3.80 22.41
N LEU A 400 -14.21 3.57 21.76
CA LEU A 400 -13.22 4.61 21.42
C LEU A 400 -13.72 5.66 20.42
N SER A 401 -14.87 5.42 19.77
CA SER A 401 -15.49 6.34 18.82
C SER A 401 -15.92 7.68 19.43
N GLY A 402 -15.93 7.81 20.76
CA GLY A 402 -16.26 9.06 21.47
C GLY A 402 -15.08 9.83 22.06
N LEU A 403 -13.85 9.31 21.95
CA LEU A 403 -12.68 9.93 22.56
C LEU A 403 -12.13 11.05 21.68
N SER A 404 -11.90 12.22 22.28
CA SER A 404 -11.21 13.33 21.61
C SER A 404 -9.76 12.93 21.27
N SER A 405 -9.11 13.62 20.32
CA SER A 405 -7.70 13.39 20.02
C SER A 405 -6.80 13.51 21.27
N GLN A 406 -7.19 14.37 22.22
CA GLN A 406 -6.51 14.53 23.51
C GLN A 406 -6.72 13.32 24.44
N ASP A 407 -7.93 12.75 24.49
CA ASP A 407 -8.20 11.55 25.29
C ASP A 407 -7.51 10.32 24.68
N ARG A 408 -7.43 10.25 23.35
CA ARG A 408 -6.63 9.23 22.65
C ARG A 408 -5.15 9.37 22.97
N CYS A 409 -4.63 10.60 23.05
CA CYS A 409 -3.25 10.83 23.49
C CYS A 409 -3.02 10.50 24.96
N ALA A 410 -4.02 10.68 25.81
CA ALA A 410 -3.94 10.31 27.22
C ALA A 410 -3.96 8.78 27.41
N LEU A 411 -4.73 8.06 26.59
CA LEU A 411 -4.88 6.60 26.64
C LEU A 411 -3.77 5.84 25.92
N PHE A 412 -3.21 6.43 24.87
CA PHE A 412 -2.08 5.88 24.14
C PHE A 412 -0.91 6.86 24.18
N PRO A 413 -0.27 7.02 25.35
CA PRO A 413 0.82 7.95 25.49
C PRO A 413 1.95 7.61 24.55
N ALA A 414 2.22 6.38 24.11
CA ALA A 414 3.33 6.12 23.18
C ALA A 414 3.18 6.78 21.81
N SER A 415 1.96 6.79 21.29
CA SER A 415 1.55 7.51 20.08
C SER A 415 1.65 9.04 20.24
N CYS A 416 1.75 9.57 21.47
CA CYS A 416 1.86 11.00 21.75
C CYS A 416 3.07 11.44 22.63
N SER A 417 3.79 10.54 23.29
CA SER A 417 4.94 10.73 24.22
C SER A 417 6.26 10.78 23.46
N ILE A 418 6.10 10.73 22.16
CA ILE A 418 7.04 11.20 21.21
C ILE A 418 7.10 12.76 21.18
N VAL A 419 6.12 13.46 21.76
CA VAL A 419 5.90 14.90 21.57
C VAL A 419 6.45 15.80 22.69
N ASP A 420 6.88 15.30 23.87
CA ASP A 420 7.15 16.21 25.02
C ASP A 420 8.42 15.97 25.87
N ARG A 421 9.54 15.48 25.31
CA ARG A 421 10.84 15.56 26.02
C ARG A 421 11.88 16.36 25.25
N PRO A 422 12.40 17.49 25.80
CA PRO A 422 13.63 18.06 25.28
C PRO A 422 14.77 17.04 25.41
N PHE A 423 15.59 16.95 24.37
CA PHE A 423 16.70 15.99 24.21
C PHE A 423 17.77 16.05 25.34
N SER A 424 17.65 16.96 26.31
CA SER A 424 18.61 17.15 27.41
C SER A 424 18.50 16.16 28.57
N GLU A 425 17.47 15.30 28.64
CA GLU A 425 17.23 14.46 29.83
C GLU A 425 17.42 12.94 29.64
N LEU A 426 17.94 12.49 28.49
CA LEU A 426 18.23 11.07 28.28
C LEU A 426 19.65 10.85 27.79
N SER A 427 20.60 10.98 28.72
CA SER A 427 21.89 10.28 28.64
C SER A 427 22.26 9.76 30.03
N PRO A 428 22.33 8.44 30.24
CA PRO A 428 22.89 7.88 31.46
C PRO A 428 24.28 7.30 31.23
N PHE A 429 25.17 7.91 30.42
CA PHE A 429 26.58 7.50 30.40
C PHE A 429 27.53 8.66 30.08
N THR A 430 27.84 9.45 31.12
CA THR A 430 29.19 9.96 31.38
C THR A 430 29.20 10.57 32.78
N GLN A 431 29.63 9.81 33.79
CA GLN A 431 30.19 10.42 35.00
C GLN A 431 31.70 10.54 34.81
N PRO A 432 32.29 11.75 34.94
CA PRO A 432 33.71 11.87 35.16
C PRO A 432 34.01 11.53 36.63
N ILE A 433 34.92 10.59 36.83
CA ILE A 433 35.54 10.32 38.13
C ILE A 433 36.37 11.56 38.49
N THR A 434 35.86 12.40 39.40
CA THR A 434 36.69 13.42 40.06
C THR A 434 37.27 12.82 41.33
N ALA A 435 38.58 12.59 41.31
CA ALA A 435 39.37 12.29 42.49
C ALA A 435 39.50 13.56 43.35
N ASP A 436 39.20 13.42 44.64
CA ASP A 436 39.57 14.37 45.69
C ASP A 436 41.09 14.40 45.84
N ILE A 437 41.72 15.52 45.49
CA ILE A 437 43.05 15.89 45.98
C ILE A 437 42.95 17.30 46.54
N SER A 438 42.78 17.38 47.86
CA SER A 438 42.95 18.59 48.64
C SER A 438 44.45 18.85 48.84
N LEU A 439 44.98 19.93 48.24
CA LEU A 439 46.26 20.51 48.62
C LEU A 439 46.05 21.92 49.15
N ALA A 440 46.59 22.14 50.35
CA ALA A 440 46.59 23.36 51.15
C ALA A 440 47.57 24.42 50.58
N PRO A 441 47.61 25.65 51.13
CA PRO A 441 47.78 26.91 50.39
C PRO A 441 49.22 27.43 50.29
N GLY A 442 49.41 28.42 49.40
CA GLY A 442 50.62 29.25 49.36
C GLY A 442 50.48 30.54 48.53
N SER A 443 50.39 31.66 49.24
CA SER A 443 51.07 32.95 48.98
C SER A 443 50.76 33.75 47.70
N PHE A 444 50.00 34.84 47.85
CA PHE A 444 50.53 36.22 47.91
C PHE A 444 49.52 37.16 48.56
#